data_AF-A0A2K5M235-F1
#
_entry.id   AF-A0A2K5M235-F1
#
_cell.length_a   1.000
_cell.length_b   1.000
_cell.length_c   1.000
_cell.angle_alpha   90.00
_cell.angle_beta   90.00
_cell.angle_gamma   90.00
#
_symmetry.space_group_name_H-M   'P 1'
#
loop_
_entity.id
_entity.type
_entity.pdbx_description
1 polymer ?
#
loop_
_entity_poly.entity_id
_entity_poly.type
_entity_poly.pdbx_seq_one_letter_code
_entity_poly.pdbx_strand_id
1 'polypeptide(L)'
;MTVRVTNRDIVCQIAYAHIEGDMIVCAAYAHELPKYGVKVGLTNDAAPYCPGLLLARSLLNRFGMAKIYEGQVEVTGDEYKVESIDCQPGAFTCYLDAGLARTTTDNKVFGTLKGAVDGGLSIPHSTKRFPGYDSESKEYNAEVHRKRIMGPNVADYMRYLMEEDEDAYKKQFSQYIKNSVTPDMMEMYKKAHAAIRENPNRPKMSLAQKKDRVAQKKPSFLRAQEWGAES
;
A
#
# COMPACT_ATOMS: atom_id res chain seq x y z
N MET A 1 -13.33 4.64 1.70
CA MET A 1 -11.91 4.27 1.76
C MET A 1 -11.08 5.54 1.80
N THR A 2 -10.52 5.85 2.94
CA THR A 2 -9.65 7.01 3.16
C THR A 2 -8.20 6.58 2.95
N VAL A 3 -7.48 7.29 2.09
CA VAL A 3 -6.05 7.04 1.84
C VAL A 3 -5.25 8.26 2.24
N ARG A 4 -4.22 8.06 3.07
CA ARG A 4 -3.31 9.11 3.49
C ARG A 4 -1.87 8.62 3.31
N VAL A 5 -1.14 9.28 2.43
CA VAL A 5 0.28 9.03 2.22
C VAL A 5 1.05 10.02 3.08
N THR A 6 1.91 9.50 3.96
CA THR A 6 2.83 10.29 4.77
C THR A 6 4.27 10.07 4.28
N ASN A 7 5.23 10.80 4.83
CA ASN A 7 6.63 10.70 4.40
C ASN A 7 7.23 9.30 4.52
N ARG A 8 6.80 8.51 5.52
CA ARG A 8 7.38 7.19 5.85
C ARG A 8 6.37 6.06 5.97
N ASP A 9 5.09 6.35 5.78
CA ASP A 9 4.03 5.35 5.91
C ASP A 9 2.86 5.67 4.99
N ILE A 10 2.11 4.64 4.61
CA ILE A 10 0.86 4.76 3.85
C ILE A 10 -0.24 4.20 4.73
N VAL A 11 -1.27 5.01 4.96
CA VAL A 11 -2.40 4.67 5.82
C VAL A 11 -3.63 4.52 4.96
N CYS A 12 -4.30 3.37 5.09
CA CYS A 12 -5.52 3.06 4.36
C CYS A 12 -6.60 2.64 5.35
N GLN A 13 -7.77 3.27 5.29
CA GLN A 13 -8.85 3.04 6.23
C GLN A 13 -10.19 2.91 5.50
N ILE A 14 -11.07 2.07 6.03
CA ILE A 14 -12.48 2.05 5.67
C ILE A 14 -13.24 2.54 6.89
N ALA A 15 -13.90 3.68 6.73
CA ALA A 15 -14.70 4.32 7.76
C ALA A 15 -16.04 4.77 7.18
N TYR A 16 -17.01 4.94 8.06
CA TYR A 16 -18.30 5.56 7.78
C TYR A 16 -18.63 6.53 8.91
N ALA A 17 -19.41 7.57 8.61
CA ALA A 17 -19.74 8.61 9.57
C ALA A 17 -20.82 8.16 10.56
N HIS A 18 -20.68 8.55 11.83
CA HIS A 18 -21.70 8.44 12.87
C HIS A 18 -21.76 9.77 13.64
N ILE A 19 -22.85 10.02 14.40
CA ILE A 19 -23.04 11.29 15.13
C ILE A 19 -21.91 11.55 16.14
N GLU A 20 -21.40 10.49 16.77
CA GLU A 20 -20.30 10.56 17.75
C GLU A 20 -18.91 10.69 17.09
N GLY A 21 -18.83 10.52 15.77
CA GLY A 21 -17.59 10.52 15.00
C GLY A 21 -17.51 9.37 13.99
N ASP A 22 -16.42 9.35 13.21
CA ASP A 22 -16.21 8.32 12.19
C ASP A 22 -15.85 6.96 12.82
N MET A 23 -16.56 5.93 12.37
CA MET A 23 -16.34 4.55 12.81
C MET A 23 -15.42 3.83 11.83
N ILE A 24 -14.21 3.52 12.28
CA ILE A 24 -13.22 2.79 11.48
C ILE A 24 -13.54 1.29 11.52
N VAL A 25 -13.92 0.73 10.38
CA VAL A 25 -14.16 -0.70 10.19
C VAL A 25 -12.83 -1.42 10.07
N CYS A 26 -11.98 -1.03 9.13
CA CYS A 26 -10.70 -1.70 8.87
C CYS A 26 -9.61 -0.68 8.60
N ALA A 27 -8.37 -1.04 8.92
CA ALA A 27 -7.19 -0.23 8.67
C ALA A 27 -6.03 -1.12 8.24
N ALA A 28 -5.25 -0.64 7.27
CA ALA A 28 -4.01 -1.23 6.81
C ALA A 28 -2.93 -0.14 6.75
N TYR A 29 -1.68 -0.54 6.99
CA TYR A 29 -0.54 0.37 7.06
C TYR A 29 0.66 -0.19 6.32
N ALA A 30 1.49 0.69 5.73
CA ALA A 30 2.71 0.25 5.06
C ALA A 30 3.74 -0.32 6.05
N HIS A 31 3.79 0.15 7.30
CA HIS A 31 4.65 -0.43 8.33
C HIS A 31 4.31 -1.89 8.71
N GLU A 32 3.20 -2.45 8.20
CA GLU A 32 2.85 -3.85 8.35
C GLU A 32 3.43 -4.73 7.24
N LEU A 33 3.79 -4.13 6.10
CA LEU A 33 4.35 -4.82 4.92
C LEU A 33 5.65 -5.60 5.16
N PRO A 34 6.54 -5.21 6.09
CA PRO A 34 7.73 -6.02 6.41
C PRO A 34 7.40 -7.45 6.83
N LYS A 35 6.21 -7.71 7.38
CA LYS A 35 5.74 -9.06 7.74
C LYS A 35 5.48 -9.93 6.53
N TYR A 36 5.14 -9.30 5.40
CA TYR A 36 4.83 -9.97 4.13
C TYR A 36 6.03 -9.96 3.17
N GLY A 37 7.22 -9.59 3.65
CA GLY A 37 8.47 -9.65 2.88
C GLY A 37 8.98 -8.31 2.34
N VAL A 38 8.18 -7.24 2.37
CA VAL A 38 8.61 -5.89 1.93
C VAL A 38 9.23 -5.13 3.09
N LYS A 39 10.53 -5.35 3.33
CA LYS A 39 11.25 -4.80 4.49
C LYS A 39 11.57 -3.31 4.36
N VAL A 40 11.78 -2.82 3.14
CA VAL A 40 12.20 -1.44 2.81
C VAL A 40 11.33 -0.86 1.70
N GLY A 41 11.42 0.45 1.47
CA GLY A 41 10.70 1.09 0.37
C GLY A 41 9.19 1.24 0.61
N LEU A 42 8.76 1.41 1.86
CA LEU A 42 7.34 1.44 2.26
C LEU A 42 6.50 2.57 1.63
N THR A 43 7.15 3.56 1.03
CA THR A 43 6.51 4.71 0.37
C THR A 43 6.99 4.92 -1.06
N ASN A 44 7.59 3.90 -1.70
CA ASN A 44 7.95 3.98 -3.12
C ASN A 44 6.69 3.89 -4.01
N ASP A 45 6.85 3.75 -5.33
CA ASP A 45 5.69 3.78 -6.25
C ASP A 45 4.95 2.44 -6.32
N ALA A 46 5.62 1.33 -5.99
CA ALA A 46 5.05 -0.02 -5.94
C ALA A 46 4.35 -0.33 -4.61
N ALA A 47 4.86 0.22 -3.51
CA ALA A 47 4.36 -0.04 -2.17
C ALA A 47 2.87 0.28 -1.96
N PRO A 48 2.28 1.37 -2.48
CA PRO A 48 0.87 1.73 -2.25
C PRO A 48 -0.13 0.64 -2.63
N TYR A 49 0.20 -0.19 -3.61
CA TYR A 49 -0.65 -1.32 -4.01
C TYR A 49 -0.85 -2.32 -2.88
N CYS A 50 0.21 -2.63 -2.12
CA CYS A 50 0.18 -3.66 -1.08
C CYS A 50 -0.76 -3.32 0.10
N PRO A 51 -0.73 -2.12 0.72
CA PRO A 51 -1.70 -1.72 1.74
C PRO A 51 -3.14 -1.69 1.25
N GLY A 52 -3.37 -1.32 -0.02
CA GLY A 52 -4.71 -1.39 -0.64
C GLY A 52 -5.23 -2.82 -0.71
N LEU A 53 -4.40 -3.73 -1.22
CA LEU A 53 -4.70 -5.17 -1.27
C LEU A 53 -4.92 -5.75 0.13
N LEU A 54 -4.05 -5.41 1.09
CA LEU A 54 -4.15 -5.85 2.48
C LEU A 54 -5.45 -5.37 3.13
N LEU A 55 -5.86 -4.13 2.90
CA LEU A 55 -7.11 -3.56 3.40
C LEU A 55 -8.33 -4.33 2.87
N ALA A 56 -8.38 -4.56 1.56
CA ALA A 56 -9.46 -5.28 0.90
C ALA A 56 -9.58 -6.72 1.43
N ARG A 57 -8.48 -7.48 1.44
CA ARG A 57 -8.47 -8.86 1.94
C ARG A 57 -8.82 -8.94 3.43
N SER A 58 -8.36 -7.98 4.24
CA SER A 58 -8.70 -7.92 5.67
C SER A 58 -10.18 -7.65 5.90
N LEU A 59 -10.76 -6.74 5.10
CA LEU A 59 -12.17 -6.39 5.19
C LEU A 59 -13.05 -7.57 4.79
N LEU A 60 -12.77 -8.20 3.65
CA LEU A 60 -13.54 -9.35 3.16
C LEU A 60 -13.40 -10.57 4.08
N ASN A 61 -12.23 -10.79 4.68
CA ASN A 61 -12.05 -11.85 5.66
C ASN A 61 -12.88 -11.58 6.93
N ARG A 62 -12.91 -10.33 7.40
CA ARG A 62 -13.72 -9.93 8.56
C ARG A 62 -15.22 -10.13 8.33
N PHE A 63 -15.71 -9.90 7.11
CA PHE A 63 -17.11 -10.10 6.75
C PHE A 63 -17.43 -11.49 6.19
N GLY A 64 -16.45 -12.41 6.14
CA GLY A 64 -16.66 -13.77 5.65
C GLY A 64 -16.87 -13.91 4.13
N MET A 65 -16.55 -12.88 3.35
CA MET A 65 -16.75 -12.84 1.89
C MET A 65 -15.47 -13.09 1.08
N ALA A 66 -14.35 -13.41 1.75
CA ALA A 66 -13.04 -13.53 1.12
C ALA A 66 -12.93 -14.62 0.04
N LYS A 67 -13.73 -15.69 0.13
CA LYS A 67 -13.80 -16.79 -0.86
C LYS A 67 -14.72 -16.48 -2.04
N ILE A 68 -15.65 -15.55 -1.86
CA ILE A 68 -16.63 -15.17 -2.88
C ILE A 68 -15.97 -14.17 -3.84
N TYR A 69 -15.40 -13.12 -3.26
CA TYR A 69 -14.73 -12.06 -3.97
C TYR A 69 -13.23 -12.20 -3.79
N GLU A 70 -12.61 -13.06 -4.59
CA GLU A 70 -11.15 -13.24 -4.61
C GLU A 70 -10.43 -12.07 -5.28
N GLY A 71 -11.12 -11.37 -6.18
CA GLY A 71 -10.58 -10.29 -7.00
C GLY A 71 -9.64 -10.83 -8.07
N GLN A 72 -8.66 -10.02 -8.46
CA GLN A 72 -7.72 -10.38 -9.51
C GLN A 72 -6.46 -11.00 -8.90
N VAL A 73 -6.20 -12.29 -9.11
CA VAL A 73 -5.03 -12.99 -8.53
C VAL A 73 -3.72 -12.53 -9.17
N GLU A 74 -3.68 -12.47 -10.50
CA GLU A 74 -2.51 -11.99 -11.23
C GLU A 74 -2.65 -10.51 -11.58
N VAL A 75 -1.64 -9.72 -11.25
CA VAL A 75 -1.65 -8.28 -11.54
C VAL A 75 -1.37 -8.08 -13.03
N THR A 76 -2.42 -7.76 -13.81
CA THR A 76 -2.28 -7.36 -15.23
C THR A 76 -2.13 -5.85 -15.40
N GLY A 77 -2.70 -5.05 -14.48
CA GLY A 77 -2.74 -3.60 -14.57
C GLY A 77 -3.94 -3.05 -15.34
N ASP A 78 -4.81 -3.90 -15.88
CA ASP A 78 -6.00 -3.49 -16.63
C ASP A 78 -7.09 -2.88 -15.75
N GLU A 79 -8.10 -2.28 -16.37
CA GLU A 79 -9.32 -1.90 -15.68
C GLU A 79 -10.03 -3.17 -15.18
N TYR A 80 -10.28 -3.23 -13.87
CA TYR A 80 -10.98 -4.34 -13.24
C TYR A 80 -12.09 -3.78 -12.35
N LYS A 81 -13.30 -4.30 -12.49
CA LYS A 81 -14.44 -3.92 -11.65
C LYS A 81 -15.11 -5.20 -11.17
N VAL A 82 -15.26 -5.30 -9.85
CA VAL A 82 -15.92 -6.45 -9.22
C VAL A 82 -17.43 -6.25 -9.36
N GLU A 83 -18.08 -7.22 -10.00
CA GLU A 83 -19.54 -7.31 -10.09
C GLU A 83 -20.08 -8.19 -8.95
N SER A 84 -21.32 -7.93 -8.55
CA SER A 84 -21.99 -8.78 -7.57
C SER A 84 -22.47 -10.06 -8.23
N ILE A 85 -22.44 -11.17 -7.49
CA ILE A 85 -22.85 -12.48 -7.99
C ILE A 85 -24.27 -12.72 -7.50
N ASP A 86 -25.15 -13.14 -8.39
CA ASP A 86 -26.53 -13.47 -8.02
C ASP A 86 -26.56 -14.57 -6.95
N CYS A 87 -27.48 -14.44 -6.00
CA CYS A 87 -27.66 -15.35 -4.86
C CYS A 87 -26.49 -15.40 -3.85
N GLN A 88 -25.52 -14.48 -3.93
CA GLN A 88 -24.47 -14.28 -2.92
C GLN A 88 -24.55 -12.86 -2.30
N PRO A 89 -23.96 -12.61 -1.12
CA PRO A 89 -23.85 -11.27 -0.58
C PRO A 89 -23.16 -10.36 -1.62
N GLY A 90 -23.73 -9.18 -1.88
CA GLY A 90 -23.17 -8.27 -2.89
C GLY A 90 -21.74 -7.82 -2.56
N ALA A 91 -21.02 -7.41 -3.61
CA ALA A 91 -19.66 -6.92 -3.46
C ALA A 91 -19.63 -5.69 -2.54
N PHE A 92 -18.59 -5.56 -1.72
CA PHE A 92 -18.50 -4.43 -0.80
C PHE A 92 -18.24 -3.14 -1.57
N THR A 93 -19.26 -2.30 -1.68
CA THR A 93 -19.17 -1.01 -2.34
C THR A 93 -18.55 0.02 -1.43
N CYS A 94 -17.49 0.70 -1.89
CA CYS A 94 -16.92 1.83 -1.15
C CYS A 94 -16.38 2.91 -2.08
N TYR A 95 -16.25 4.14 -1.56
CA TYR A 95 -15.77 5.29 -2.32
C TYR A 95 -14.37 5.71 -1.88
N LEU A 96 -13.57 6.23 -2.81
CA LEU A 96 -12.23 6.76 -2.50
C LEU A 96 -12.32 8.18 -1.95
N ASP A 97 -11.69 8.41 -0.81
CA ASP A 97 -11.41 9.74 -0.26
C ASP A 97 -9.90 10.03 -0.31
N ALA A 98 -9.50 10.88 -1.26
CA ALA A 98 -8.13 11.36 -1.43
C ALA A 98 -7.74 12.46 -0.42
N GLY A 99 -8.69 13.02 0.33
CA GLY A 99 -8.49 14.15 1.22
C GLY A 99 -8.00 15.38 0.48
N LEU A 100 -6.91 15.97 0.99
CA LEU A 100 -6.29 17.18 0.41
C LEU A 100 -5.24 16.87 -0.66
N ALA A 101 -5.01 15.59 -0.98
CA ALA A 101 -4.03 15.22 -1.99
C ALA A 101 -4.52 15.64 -3.39
N ARG A 102 -3.67 16.37 -4.14
CA ARG A 102 -3.98 16.69 -5.54
C ARG A 102 -3.99 15.41 -6.37
N THR A 103 -5.12 15.12 -7.01
CA THR A 103 -5.34 13.92 -7.82
C THR A 103 -4.73 14.05 -9.23
N THR A 104 -3.42 14.22 -9.31
CA THR A 104 -2.68 14.09 -10.57
C THR A 104 -2.64 12.63 -11.03
N THR A 105 -2.39 12.42 -12.32
CA THR A 105 -2.09 11.09 -12.87
C THR A 105 -0.85 10.53 -12.16
N ASP A 106 -0.82 9.21 -11.94
CA ASP A 106 0.30 8.52 -11.30
C ASP A 106 0.54 8.91 -9.82
N ASN A 107 -0.52 9.37 -9.14
CA ASN A 107 -0.47 9.58 -7.69
C ASN A 107 -0.61 8.24 -6.94
N LYS A 108 0.21 8.05 -5.88
CA LYS A 108 0.22 6.89 -4.98
C LYS A 108 -1.14 6.55 -4.36
N VAL A 109 -2.01 7.54 -4.19
CA VAL A 109 -3.41 7.32 -3.77
C VAL A 109 -4.12 6.34 -4.70
N PHE A 110 -3.89 6.44 -6.00
CA PHE A 110 -4.48 5.55 -7.00
C PHE A 110 -3.80 4.18 -7.03
N GLY A 111 -2.50 4.07 -6.71
CA GLY A 111 -1.87 2.77 -6.50
C GLY A 111 -2.57 1.97 -5.38
N THR A 112 -2.94 2.66 -4.30
CA THR A 112 -3.71 2.06 -3.20
C THR A 112 -5.13 1.68 -3.63
N LEU A 113 -5.78 2.53 -4.41
CA LEU A 113 -7.09 2.26 -5.01
C LEU A 113 -7.05 0.97 -5.84
N LYS A 114 -6.06 0.83 -6.74
CA LYS A 114 -5.93 -0.34 -7.61
C LYS A 114 -5.71 -1.62 -6.80
N GLY A 115 -4.88 -1.57 -5.75
CA GLY A 115 -4.71 -2.70 -4.83
C GLY A 115 -6.00 -3.11 -4.13
N ALA A 116 -6.84 -2.15 -3.72
CA ALA A 116 -8.11 -2.43 -3.07
C ALA A 116 -9.16 -3.02 -4.04
N VAL A 117 -9.20 -2.52 -5.27
CA VAL A 117 -10.05 -3.03 -6.36
C VAL A 117 -9.66 -4.47 -6.71
N ASP A 118 -8.38 -4.72 -6.95
CA ASP A 118 -7.87 -6.06 -7.27
C ASP A 118 -8.01 -7.02 -6.09
N GLY A 119 -8.13 -6.50 -4.87
CA GLY A 119 -8.40 -7.27 -3.66
C GLY A 119 -9.85 -7.70 -3.49
N GLY A 120 -10.77 -7.23 -4.34
CA GLY A 120 -12.18 -7.65 -4.36
C GLY A 120 -13.19 -6.58 -3.92
N LEU A 121 -12.78 -5.32 -3.72
CA LEU A 121 -13.73 -4.24 -3.39
C LEU A 121 -14.34 -3.62 -4.65
N SER A 122 -15.64 -3.30 -4.59
CA SER A 122 -16.30 -2.55 -5.64
C SER A 122 -16.11 -1.05 -5.39
N ILE A 123 -15.16 -0.44 -6.12
CA ILE A 123 -14.89 1.00 -6.04
C ILE A 123 -15.08 1.60 -7.42
N PRO A 124 -16.03 2.55 -7.60
CA PRO A 124 -16.20 3.20 -8.89
C PRO A 124 -14.99 4.07 -9.21
N HIS A 125 -14.35 3.80 -10.35
CA HIS A 125 -13.15 4.51 -10.79
C HIS A 125 -13.04 4.53 -12.32
N SER A 126 -12.07 5.30 -12.82
CA SER A 126 -11.70 5.41 -14.23
C SER A 126 -10.18 5.29 -14.36
N THR A 127 -9.72 4.77 -15.49
CA THR A 127 -8.29 4.57 -15.78
C THR A 127 -7.49 5.85 -16.00
N LYS A 128 -8.15 6.99 -16.18
CA LYS A 128 -7.53 8.30 -16.48
C LYS A 128 -6.48 8.79 -15.49
N ARG A 129 -6.53 8.33 -14.24
CA ARG A 129 -5.61 8.75 -13.18
C ARG A 129 -4.54 7.73 -12.85
N PHE A 130 -4.58 6.56 -13.50
CA PHE A 130 -3.55 5.55 -13.33
C PHE A 130 -2.28 5.87 -14.14
N PRO A 131 -1.12 5.36 -13.70
CA PRO A 131 0.10 5.41 -14.49
C PRO A 131 -0.12 4.76 -15.85
N GLY A 132 0.40 5.35 -16.93
CA GLY A 132 0.23 4.83 -18.29
C GLY A 132 -0.98 5.38 -19.05
N TYR A 133 -1.78 6.25 -18.44
CA TYR A 133 -2.75 7.06 -19.19
C TYR A 133 -2.06 8.27 -19.83
N ASP A 134 -2.17 8.39 -21.14
CA ASP A 134 -1.68 9.55 -21.88
C ASP A 134 -2.83 10.53 -22.14
N SER A 135 -2.62 11.80 -21.78
CA SER A 135 -3.62 12.86 -21.95
C SER A 135 -3.82 13.27 -23.40
N GLU A 136 -2.81 13.09 -24.25
CA GLU A 136 -2.86 13.50 -25.66
C GLU A 136 -3.62 12.47 -26.50
N SER A 137 -3.21 11.21 -26.45
CA SER A 137 -3.89 10.10 -27.14
C SER A 137 -5.20 9.68 -26.47
N LYS A 138 -5.39 9.98 -25.18
CA LYS A 138 -6.50 9.49 -24.34
C LYS A 138 -6.53 7.96 -24.21
N GLU A 139 -5.42 7.31 -24.49
CA GLU A 139 -5.24 5.87 -24.39
C GLU A 139 -4.61 5.49 -23.05
N TYR A 140 -4.92 4.28 -22.60
CA TYR A 140 -4.42 3.73 -21.35
C TYR A 140 -3.58 2.49 -21.62
N ASN A 141 -2.30 2.55 -21.24
CA ASN A 141 -1.39 1.43 -21.33
C ASN A 141 -1.27 0.69 -19.99
N ALA A 142 -1.92 -0.47 -19.90
CA ALA A 142 -1.91 -1.31 -18.71
C ALA A 142 -0.54 -1.89 -18.37
N GLU A 143 0.34 -2.11 -19.36
CA GLU A 143 1.69 -2.64 -19.11
C GLU A 143 2.54 -1.65 -18.31
N VAL A 144 2.39 -0.35 -18.58
CA VAL A 144 3.07 0.71 -17.81
C VAL A 144 2.58 0.73 -16.37
N HIS A 145 1.26 0.60 -16.14
CA HIS A 145 0.72 0.50 -14.79
C HIS A 145 1.22 -0.75 -14.07
N ARG A 146 1.22 -1.91 -14.75
CA ARG A 146 1.73 -3.17 -14.21
C ARG A 146 3.18 -3.06 -13.80
N LYS A 147 4.01 -2.43 -14.64
CA LYS A 147 5.40 -2.10 -14.31
C LYS A 147 5.41 -1.26 -13.03
N ARG A 148 4.67 -0.14 -12.95
CA ARG A 148 4.61 0.69 -11.73
C ARG A 148 4.28 -0.10 -10.46
N ILE A 149 3.33 -1.03 -10.52
CA ILE A 149 2.93 -1.88 -9.38
C ILE A 149 4.05 -2.85 -8.96
N MET A 150 4.81 -3.38 -9.92
CA MET A 150 5.88 -4.35 -9.66
C MET A 150 7.24 -3.70 -9.33
N GLY A 151 7.37 -2.39 -9.53
CA GLY A 151 8.53 -1.59 -9.16
C GLY A 151 9.83 -1.76 -9.98
N PRO A 152 9.84 -2.13 -11.28
CA PRO A 152 11.05 -2.17 -12.08
C PRO A 152 11.64 -0.76 -12.23
N ASN A 153 10.85 0.31 -12.20
CA ASN A 153 11.37 1.68 -12.23
C ASN A 153 12.34 1.99 -11.07
N VAL A 154 12.06 1.45 -9.88
CA VAL A 154 12.97 1.59 -8.73
C VAL A 154 14.22 0.75 -8.95
N ALA A 155 14.06 -0.46 -9.51
CA ALA A 155 15.18 -1.33 -9.86
C ALA A 155 16.08 -0.72 -10.94
N ASP A 156 15.51 -0.14 -11.98
CA ASP A 156 16.21 0.52 -13.08
C ASP A 156 17.00 1.72 -12.55
N TYR A 157 16.41 2.50 -11.63
CA TYR A 157 17.12 3.59 -10.97
C TYR A 157 18.26 3.11 -10.06
N MET A 158 18.07 1.96 -9.38
CA MET A 158 19.17 1.33 -8.63
C MET A 158 20.31 0.90 -9.56
N ARG A 159 19.99 0.26 -10.69
CA ARG A 159 20.99 -0.19 -11.70
C ARG A 159 21.74 1.00 -12.30
N TYR A 160 21.01 2.05 -12.68
CA TYR A 160 21.58 3.29 -13.20
C TYR A 160 22.57 3.93 -12.20
N LEU A 161 22.19 4.07 -10.93
CA LEU A 161 23.10 4.62 -9.93
C LEU A 161 24.31 3.71 -9.64
N MET A 162 24.14 2.38 -9.73
CA MET A 162 25.28 1.47 -9.56
C MET A 162 26.33 1.60 -10.66
N GLU A 163 25.92 1.93 -11.89
CA GLU A 163 26.80 2.11 -13.05
C GLU A 163 27.44 3.50 -13.07
N GLU A 164 26.68 4.55 -12.75
CA GLU A 164 27.12 5.94 -12.87
C GLU A 164 27.81 6.48 -11.60
N ASP A 165 27.26 6.21 -10.42
CA ASP A 165 27.74 6.79 -9.15
C ASP A 165 27.43 5.88 -7.94
N GLU A 166 28.43 5.05 -7.60
CA GLU A 166 28.33 4.10 -6.49
C GLU A 166 28.18 4.79 -5.11
N ASP A 167 28.68 6.01 -4.95
CA ASP A 167 28.58 6.75 -3.69
C ASP A 167 27.17 7.32 -3.50
N ALA A 168 26.56 7.84 -4.56
CA ALA A 168 25.15 8.21 -4.57
C ALA A 168 24.25 6.99 -4.33
N TYR A 169 24.58 5.84 -4.91
CA TYR A 169 23.86 4.58 -4.67
C TYR A 169 23.90 4.19 -3.18
N LYS A 170 25.10 4.16 -2.57
CA LYS A 170 25.26 3.86 -1.14
C LYS A 170 24.48 4.83 -0.25
N LYS A 171 24.46 6.11 -0.60
CA LYS A 171 23.73 7.14 0.16
C LYS A 171 22.21 6.96 0.05
N GLN A 172 21.69 6.86 -1.17
CA GLN A 172 20.25 6.79 -1.44
C GLN A 172 19.63 5.46 -1.02
N PHE A 173 20.33 4.35 -1.27
CA PHE A 173 19.86 2.98 -1.06
C PHE A 173 20.54 2.27 0.13
N SER A 174 21.13 3.03 1.06
CA SER A 174 21.77 2.51 2.28
C SER A 174 20.94 1.45 3.02
N GLN A 175 19.63 1.68 3.18
CA GLN A 175 18.74 0.72 3.84
C GLN A 175 18.46 -0.54 3.02
N TYR A 176 18.51 -0.45 1.69
CA TYR A 176 18.34 -1.60 0.80
C TYR A 176 19.56 -2.51 0.90
N ILE A 177 20.77 -1.92 0.89
CA ILE A 177 22.04 -2.63 1.11
C ILE A 177 22.03 -3.34 2.47
N LYS A 178 21.62 -2.63 3.53
CA LYS A 178 21.53 -3.18 4.90
C LYS A 178 20.58 -4.38 5.01
N ASN A 179 19.51 -4.41 4.22
CA ASN A 179 18.54 -5.50 4.23
C ASN A 179 18.78 -6.54 3.13
N SER A 180 19.94 -6.48 2.46
CA SER A 180 20.36 -7.39 1.38
C SER A 180 19.36 -7.45 0.22
N VAL A 181 18.84 -6.30 -0.16
CA VAL A 181 17.81 -6.18 -1.18
C VAL A 181 18.44 -5.77 -2.50
N THR A 182 18.37 -6.68 -3.49
CA THR A 182 18.92 -6.48 -4.83
C THR A 182 17.89 -5.82 -5.77
N PRO A 183 18.32 -5.29 -6.94
CA PRO A 183 17.42 -4.70 -7.92
C PRO A 183 16.34 -5.66 -8.48
N ASP A 184 16.43 -6.97 -8.26
CA ASP A 184 15.42 -7.94 -8.71
C ASP A 184 14.20 -7.99 -7.75
N MET A 185 13.66 -6.80 -7.47
CA MET A 185 12.56 -6.51 -6.54
C MET A 185 11.21 -7.05 -6.96
N MET A 186 11.08 -7.42 -8.24
CA MET A 186 9.82 -7.91 -8.80
C MET A 186 9.32 -9.17 -8.08
N GLU A 187 10.23 -10.06 -7.66
CA GLU A 187 9.86 -11.25 -6.89
C GLU A 187 9.39 -10.92 -5.48
N MET A 188 9.96 -9.88 -4.86
CA MET A 188 9.59 -9.48 -3.50
C MET A 188 8.12 -9.06 -3.43
N TYR A 189 7.66 -8.23 -4.38
CA TYR A 189 6.26 -7.80 -4.42
C TYR A 189 5.29 -8.94 -4.79
N LYS A 190 5.67 -9.83 -5.72
CA LYS A 190 4.87 -11.02 -6.03
C LYS A 190 4.67 -11.92 -4.81
N LYS A 191 5.75 -12.20 -4.06
CA LYS A 191 5.72 -12.98 -2.80
C LYS A 191 4.86 -12.27 -1.75
N ALA A 192 4.98 -10.94 -1.65
CA ALA A 192 4.17 -10.15 -0.73
C ALA A 192 2.68 -10.20 -1.06
N HIS A 193 2.29 -10.09 -2.34
CA HIS A 193 0.89 -10.19 -2.76
C HIS A 193 0.29 -11.56 -2.41
N ALA A 194 1.05 -12.64 -2.63
CA ALA A 194 0.64 -13.99 -2.24
C ALA A 194 0.47 -14.11 -0.72
N ALA A 195 1.46 -13.66 0.05
CA ALA A 195 1.43 -13.71 1.52
C ALA A 195 0.27 -12.90 2.13
N ILE A 196 -0.04 -11.73 1.54
CA ILE A 196 -1.17 -10.89 1.95
C ILE A 196 -2.51 -11.60 1.72
N ARG A 197 -2.66 -12.31 0.59
CA ARG A 197 -3.90 -13.05 0.31
C ARG A 197 -4.10 -14.24 1.24
N GLU A 198 -3.00 -14.93 1.58
CA GLU A 198 -3.03 -16.08 2.50
C GLU A 198 -3.37 -15.64 3.92
N ASN A 199 -2.71 -14.60 4.43
CA ASN A 199 -2.84 -14.17 5.82
C ASN A 199 -3.08 -12.66 5.94
N PRO A 200 -4.28 -12.15 5.61
CA PRO A 200 -4.54 -10.71 5.64
C PRO A 200 -4.66 -10.14 7.06
N ASN A 201 -4.81 -10.99 8.07
CA ASN A 201 -5.15 -10.55 9.42
C ASN A 201 -3.99 -9.85 10.11
N ARG A 202 -4.28 -8.67 10.69
CA ARG A 202 -3.37 -7.99 11.59
C ARG A 202 -3.17 -8.83 12.86
N PRO A 203 -1.95 -9.34 13.14
CA PRO A 203 -1.70 -10.04 14.40
C PRO A 203 -1.82 -9.05 15.55
N LYS A 204 -2.57 -9.42 16.59
CA LYS A 204 -2.63 -8.62 17.82
C LYS A 204 -1.23 -8.61 18.45
N MET A 205 -0.71 -7.42 18.78
CA MET A 205 0.54 -7.34 19.53
C MET A 205 0.39 -8.10 20.85
N SER A 206 1.41 -8.88 21.19
CA SER A 206 1.48 -9.55 22.49
C SER A 206 1.55 -8.51 23.61
N LEU A 207 1.22 -8.92 24.84
CA LEU A 207 1.31 -8.04 26.00
C LEU A 207 2.75 -7.54 26.22
N ALA A 208 3.75 -8.39 25.96
CA ALA A 208 5.17 -8.03 26.04
C ALA A 208 5.52 -6.92 25.04
N GLN A 209 5.17 -7.09 23.76
CA GLN A 209 5.40 -6.07 22.73
C GLN A 209 4.71 -4.73 23.05
N LYS A 210 3.52 -4.77 23.67
CA LYS A 210 2.83 -3.57 24.15
C LYS A 210 3.63 -2.86 25.25
N LYS A 211 4.16 -3.61 26.22
CA LYS A 211 4.97 -3.07 27.31
C LYS A 211 6.28 -2.47 26.78
N ASP A 212 6.99 -3.17 25.90
CA ASP A 212 8.25 -2.70 25.33
C ASP A 212 8.07 -1.42 24.52
N ARG A 213 6.99 -1.31 23.74
CA ARG A 213 6.67 -0.09 23.00
C ARG A 213 6.44 1.12 23.92
N VAL A 214 5.79 0.94 25.06
CA VAL A 214 5.62 2.01 26.05
C VAL A 214 6.96 2.39 26.68
N ALA A 215 7.76 1.39 27.04
CA ALA A 215 9.10 1.57 27.61
C ALA A 215 10.07 2.26 26.63
N GLN A 216 9.90 2.07 25.32
CA GLN A 216 10.68 2.76 24.29
C GLN A 216 10.21 4.21 24.08
N LYS A 217 8.90 4.45 24.05
CA LYS A 217 8.31 5.77 23.74
C LYS A 217 8.46 6.79 24.86
N LYS A 218 8.36 6.37 26.12
CA LYS A 218 8.53 7.28 27.29
C LYS A 218 9.90 8.00 27.28
N PRO A 219 11.05 7.30 27.24
CA PRO A 219 12.35 7.95 27.23
C PRO A 219 12.63 8.71 25.93
N SER A 220 12.09 8.28 24.78
CA SER A 220 12.23 9.08 23.56
C SER A 220 11.52 10.43 23.65
N PHE A 221 10.35 10.47 24.30
CA PHE A 221 9.60 11.70 24.49
C PHE A 221 10.30 12.64 25.49
N LEU A 222 10.78 12.10 26.61
CA LEU A 222 11.53 12.88 27.60
C LEU A 222 12.80 13.50 26.99
N ARG A 223 13.60 12.72 26.24
CA ARG A 223 14.77 13.25 25.52
C ARG A 223 14.42 14.35 24.52
N ALA A 224 13.27 14.26 23.85
CA ALA A 224 12.83 15.29 22.93
C ALA A 224 12.38 16.58 23.65
N GLN A 225 11.81 16.46 24.86
CA GLN A 225 11.49 17.62 25.70
C GLN A 225 12.74 18.28 26.27
N GLU A 226 13.70 17.50 26.77
CA GLU A 226 14.98 18.00 27.26
C GLU A 226 15.72 18.77 26.14
N TRP A 227 15.83 18.18 24.96
CA TRP A 227 16.43 18.83 23.79
C TRP A 227 15.68 20.11 23.37
N GLY A 228 14.34 20.09 23.39
CA GLY A 228 13.52 21.25 23.06
C GLY A 228 13.50 22.36 24.13
N ALA A 229 13.96 22.06 25.35
CA ALA A 229 14.13 23.05 26.42
C ALA A 229 15.56 23.65 26.44
N GLU A 230 16.54 22.92 25.90
CA GLU A 230 17.92 23.38 25.71
C GLU A 230 18.13 24.17 24.40
N SER A 231 17.18 24.11 23.46
CA SER A 231 17.18 24.84 22.18
C SER A 231 16.40 26.16 22.28
#